data_AF-O51909-F1
#
_entry.id   AF-O51909-F1
#
_cell.length_a   1.000
_cell.length_b   1.000
_cell.length_c   1.000
_cell.angle_alpha   90.00
_cell.angle_beta   90.00
_cell.angle_gamma   90.00
#
_symmetry.space_group_name_H-M   'P 1'
#
loop_
_entity.id
_entity.type
_entity.pdbx_description
1 polymer ?
#
loop_
_entity_poly.entity_id
_entity_poly.type
_entity_poly.pdbx_seq_one_letter_code
_entity_poly.pdbx_strand_id
1 'polypeptide(L)'
;VCTYVHALASTRCVDNAVKVNIPANARMMRNLVMGAQYLHDHIVHFYHLHALDWVDVTNALKADPQKAAKLAANIAPARPENTAESLKAVQDRLKAFVETGQLGIFTNAYFLGGHPAYYLPPEV
;
A
#
# COMPACT_ATOMS: atom_id res chain seq x y z
N VAL A 1 -5.25 -1.14 -9.76
CA VAL A 1 -6.57 -1.17 -10.46
C VAL A 1 -6.73 -2.51 -11.17
N CYS A 2 -7.90 -2.75 -11.77
CA CYS A 2 -8.43 -4.05 -12.17
C CYS A 2 -8.08 -4.54 -13.60
N THR A 3 -6.80 -4.54 -13.99
CA THR A 3 -6.33 -4.75 -15.39
C THR A 3 -6.73 -6.07 -16.11
N TYR A 4 -7.02 -7.16 -15.41
CA TYR A 4 -7.20 -8.54 -15.91
C TYR A 4 -8.63 -9.06 -15.73
N VAL A 5 -9.36 -8.58 -14.72
CA VAL A 5 -10.68 -9.16 -14.37
C VAL A 5 -11.68 -9.07 -15.53
N HIS A 6 -11.63 -7.99 -16.30
CA HIS A 6 -12.48 -7.83 -17.49
C HIS A 6 -12.12 -8.81 -18.60
N ALA A 7 -10.83 -9.07 -18.83
CA ALA A 7 -10.39 -10.07 -19.80
C ALA A 7 -10.81 -11.49 -19.39
N LEU A 8 -10.68 -11.85 -18.10
CA LEU A 8 -11.13 -13.14 -17.61
C LEU A 8 -12.65 -13.28 -17.70
N ALA A 9 -13.41 -12.24 -17.32
CA ALA A 9 -14.87 -12.23 -17.41
C ALA A 9 -15.32 -12.42 -18.87
N SER A 10 -14.77 -11.63 -19.80
CA SER A 10 -15.06 -11.74 -21.23
C SER A 10 -14.75 -13.14 -21.77
N THR A 11 -13.60 -13.71 -21.41
CA THR A 11 -13.20 -15.05 -21.86
C THR A 11 -14.18 -16.11 -21.34
N ARG A 12 -14.59 -16.03 -20.06
CA ARG A 12 -15.58 -16.94 -19.48
C ARG A 12 -16.95 -16.82 -20.16
N CYS A 13 -17.36 -15.61 -20.54
CA CYS A 13 -18.60 -15.40 -21.30
C CYS A 13 -18.57 -16.11 -22.65
N VAL A 14 -17.46 -15.99 -23.40
CA VAL A 14 -17.30 -16.67 -24.69
C VAL A 14 -17.23 -18.18 -24.51
N ASP A 15 -16.40 -18.69 -23.59
CA ASP A 15 -16.30 -20.12 -23.29
C ASP A 15 -17.68 -20.73 -22.97
N ASN A 16 -18.51 -20.02 -22.20
CA ASN A 16 -19.88 -20.44 -21.88
C ASN A 16 -20.81 -20.45 -23.10
N ALA A 17 -20.72 -19.43 -23.96
CA ALA A 17 -21.55 -19.31 -25.15
C ALA A 17 -21.29 -20.44 -26.16
N VAL A 18 -20.02 -20.78 -26.38
CA VAL A 18 -19.62 -21.86 -27.31
C VAL A 18 -19.43 -23.23 -26.65
N LYS A 19 -19.81 -23.37 -25.37
CA LYS A 19 -19.76 -24.62 -24.59
C LYS A 19 -18.36 -25.25 -24.52
N VAL A 20 -17.33 -24.43 -24.37
CA VAL A 20 -15.94 -24.89 -24.20
C VAL A 20 -15.75 -25.50 -22.82
N ASN A 21 -15.19 -26.70 -22.77
CA ASN A 21 -14.68 -27.32 -21.55
C ASN A 21 -13.17 -27.10 -21.45
N ILE A 22 -12.74 -26.09 -20.69
CA ILE A 22 -11.33 -25.79 -20.52
C ILE A 22 -10.61 -26.88 -19.70
N PRO A 23 -9.36 -27.23 -20.04
CA PRO A 23 -8.58 -28.17 -19.23
C PRO A 23 -8.23 -27.57 -17.87
N ALA A 24 -7.96 -28.44 -16.89
CA ALA A 24 -7.66 -28.03 -15.52
C ALA A 24 -6.50 -27.02 -15.44
N ASN A 25 -5.45 -27.22 -16.24
CA ASN A 25 -4.28 -26.33 -16.27
C ASN A 25 -4.65 -24.90 -16.72
N ALA A 26 -5.55 -24.74 -17.70
CA ALA A 26 -5.99 -23.42 -18.14
C ALA A 26 -6.78 -22.69 -17.04
N ARG A 27 -7.65 -23.41 -16.31
CA ARG A 27 -8.37 -22.87 -15.15
C ARG A 27 -7.40 -22.44 -14.04
N MET A 28 -6.40 -23.27 -13.74
CA MET A 28 -5.38 -22.96 -12.72
C MET A 28 -4.59 -21.71 -13.09
N MET A 29 -4.13 -21.58 -14.33
CA MET A 29 -3.44 -20.37 -14.80
C MET A 29 -4.29 -19.12 -14.67
N ARG A 30 -5.56 -19.17 -15.12
CA ARG A 30 -6.50 -18.05 -14.97
C ARG A 30 -6.70 -17.65 -13.51
N ASN A 31 -6.78 -18.63 -12.61
CA ASN A 31 -6.91 -18.37 -11.16
C ASN A 31 -5.63 -17.77 -10.57
N LEU A 32 -4.44 -18.23 -10.97
CA LEU A 32 -3.18 -17.65 -10.52
C LEU A 32 -3.03 -16.19 -10.95
N VAL A 33 -3.35 -15.87 -12.21
CA VAL A 33 -3.30 -14.48 -12.70
C VAL A 33 -4.33 -13.59 -12.00
N MET A 34 -5.54 -14.11 -11.76
CA MET A 34 -6.55 -13.39 -10.96
C MET A 34 -6.07 -13.15 -9.53
N GLY A 35 -5.47 -14.16 -8.88
CA GLY A 35 -4.90 -14.03 -7.54
C GLY A 35 -3.76 -13.01 -7.48
N ALA A 36 -2.88 -13.01 -8.47
CA ALA A 36 -1.81 -12.02 -8.59
C ALA A 36 -2.37 -10.60 -8.74
N GLN A 37 -3.38 -10.40 -9.59
CA GLN A 37 -4.06 -9.12 -9.67
C GLN A 37 -4.68 -8.74 -8.32
N TYR A 38 -5.40 -9.65 -7.66
CA TYR A 38 -6.10 -9.36 -6.41
C TYR A 38 -5.14 -8.80 -5.37
N LEU A 39 -4.00 -9.48 -5.17
CA LEU A 39 -2.94 -9.04 -4.25
C LEU A 39 -2.38 -7.67 -4.65
N HIS A 40 -1.98 -7.50 -5.91
CA HIS A 40 -1.45 -6.23 -6.39
C HIS A 40 -2.44 -5.08 -6.18
N ASP A 41 -3.70 -5.26 -6.56
CA ASP A 41 -4.72 -4.21 -6.49
C ASP A 41 -4.97 -3.78 -5.05
N HIS A 42 -5.11 -4.73 -4.13
CA HIS A 42 -5.42 -4.42 -2.73
C HIS A 42 -4.23 -3.80 -2.00
N ILE A 43 -3.00 -4.25 -2.26
CA ILE A 43 -1.79 -3.66 -1.67
C ILE A 43 -1.63 -2.22 -2.17
N VAL A 44 -1.75 -1.99 -3.48
CA VAL A 44 -1.62 -0.65 -4.06
C VAL A 44 -2.74 0.25 -3.57
N HIS A 45 -3.99 -0.22 -3.58
CA HIS A 45 -5.14 0.54 -3.07
C HIS A 45 -4.92 0.98 -1.61
N PHE A 46 -4.54 0.04 -0.74
CA PHE A 46 -4.34 0.36 0.67
C PHE A 46 -3.27 1.43 0.85
N TYR A 47 -2.06 1.25 0.32
CA TYR A 47 -0.94 2.16 0.61
C TYR A 47 -0.94 3.45 -0.22
N HIS A 48 -1.26 3.38 -1.51
CA HIS A 48 -1.09 4.53 -2.40
C HIS A 48 -2.37 5.34 -2.61
N LEU A 49 -3.55 4.75 -2.36
CA LEU A 49 -4.82 5.44 -2.55
C LEU A 49 -5.48 5.77 -1.21
N HIS A 50 -5.51 4.83 -0.26
CA HIS A 50 -6.34 4.97 0.93
C HIS A 50 -5.56 5.39 2.19
N ALA A 51 -4.28 5.00 2.33
CA ALA A 51 -3.53 5.22 3.56
C ALA A 51 -3.41 6.71 3.94
N LEU A 52 -3.37 7.62 2.96
CA LEU A 52 -3.25 9.07 3.20
C LEU A 52 -4.51 9.70 3.82
N ASP A 53 -5.63 8.97 3.86
CA ASP A 53 -6.82 9.39 4.60
C ASP A 53 -6.69 9.09 6.11
N TRP A 54 -5.74 8.24 6.50
CA TRP A 54 -5.55 7.77 7.88
C TRP A 54 -4.22 8.23 8.48
N VAL A 55 -3.18 8.37 7.66
CA VAL A 55 -1.81 8.64 8.08
C VAL A 55 -1.43 10.08 7.77
N ASP A 56 -1.08 10.84 8.81
CA ASP A 56 -0.40 12.13 8.64
C ASP A 56 1.08 11.87 8.37
N VAL A 57 1.45 11.97 7.09
CA VAL A 57 2.82 11.72 6.63
C VAL A 57 3.82 12.66 7.32
N THR A 58 3.45 13.92 7.57
CA THR A 58 4.35 14.88 8.21
C THR A 58 4.51 14.64 9.72
N ASN A 59 3.53 14.00 10.36
CA ASN A 59 3.63 13.64 11.77
C ASN A 59 4.77 12.64 12.03
N ALA A 60 5.10 11.79 11.05
CA ALA A 60 6.22 10.86 11.13
C ALA A 60 7.60 11.55 11.31
N LEU A 61 7.72 12.85 10.99
CA LEU A 61 8.93 13.64 11.27
C LEU A 61 9.19 13.83 12.76
N LYS A 62 8.16 13.64 13.60
CA LYS A 62 8.24 13.74 15.06
C LYS A 62 8.46 12.39 15.75
N ALA A 63 8.45 11.30 14.99
CA ALA A 63 8.57 9.95 15.52
C ALA A 63 9.94 9.69 16.14
N ASP A 64 9.96 8.93 17.24
CA ASP A 64 11.18 8.29 17.75
C ASP A 64 11.43 6.97 16.99
N PRO A 65 12.51 6.85 16.19
CA PRO A 65 12.77 5.65 15.39
C PRO A 65 12.92 4.38 16.23
N GLN A 66 13.42 4.48 17.48
CA GLN A 66 13.55 3.32 18.36
C GLN A 66 12.18 2.84 18.83
N LYS A 67 11.26 3.75 19.14
CA LYS A 67 9.89 3.39 19.52
C LYS A 67 9.10 2.84 18.33
N ALA A 68 9.21 3.49 17.18
CA ALA A 68 8.57 3.03 15.94
C ALA A 68 9.07 1.63 15.55
N ALA A 69 10.38 1.36 15.65
CA ALA A 69 10.94 0.03 15.36
C ALA A 69 10.41 -1.05 16.30
N LYS A 70 10.36 -0.75 17.62
CA LYS A 70 9.77 -1.68 18.60
C LYS A 70 8.29 -1.96 18.31
N LEU A 71 7.53 -0.93 17.96
CA LEU A 71 6.12 -1.09 17.60
C LEU A 71 5.96 -1.93 16.33
N ALA A 72 6.71 -1.64 15.28
CA ALA A 72 6.68 -2.38 14.03
C ALA A 72 7.08 -3.85 14.23
N ALA A 73 8.12 -4.12 15.03
CA ALA A 73 8.55 -5.48 15.39
C ALA A 73 7.48 -6.26 16.16
N ASN A 74 6.66 -5.59 16.99
CA ASN A 74 5.53 -6.23 17.66
C ASN A 74 4.38 -6.59 16.70
N ILE A 75 4.15 -5.77 15.66
CA ILE A 75 3.08 -5.97 14.68
C ILE A 75 3.48 -7.01 13.63
N ALA A 76 4.70 -6.95 13.13
CA ALA A 76 5.22 -7.78 12.06
C ALA A 76 6.65 -8.27 12.39
N PRO A 77 6.81 -9.22 13.32
CA PRO A 77 8.12 -9.62 13.84
C PRO A 77 9.04 -10.25 12.80
N ALA A 78 8.49 -10.83 11.73
CA ALA A 78 9.27 -11.46 10.67
C ALA A 78 9.85 -10.46 9.65
N ARG A 79 9.53 -9.16 9.74
CA ARG A 79 9.98 -8.16 8.78
C ARG A 79 11.36 -7.62 9.16
N PRO A 80 12.40 -7.87 8.34
CA PRO A 80 13.77 -7.50 8.70
C PRO A 80 14.02 -5.98 8.69
N GLU A 81 13.18 -5.20 7.99
CA GLU A 81 13.27 -3.73 7.97
C GLU A 81 12.59 -3.05 9.16
N ASN A 82 12.18 -3.79 10.19
CA ASN A 82 11.65 -3.19 11.43
C ASN A 82 12.79 -2.79 12.38
N THR A 83 13.76 -2.02 11.88
CA THR A 83 14.91 -1.54 12.67
C THR A 83 14.87 -0.03 12.84
N ALA A 84 15.47 0.47 13.91
CA ALA A 84 15.51 1.91 14.15
C ALA A 84 16.31 2.63 13.05
N GLU A 85 17.36 2.01 12.53
CA GLU A 85 18.21 2.57 11.49
C GLU A 85 17.45 2.72 10.17
N SER A 86 16.68 1.71 9.76
CA SER A 86 15.91 1.75 8.52
C SER A 86 14.76 2.75 8.59
N LEU A 87 14.03 2.80 9.72
CA LEU A 87 12.98 3.78 9.93
C LEU A 87 13.54 5.21 10.04
N LYS A 88 14.72 5.39 10.64
CA LYS A 88 15.42 6.68 10.65
C LYS A 88 15.79 7.11 9.24
N ALA A 89 16.30 6.21 8.40
CA ALA A 89 16.61 6.53 7.00
C ALA A 89 15.36 6.97 6.21
N VAL A 90 14.20 6.35 6.45
CA VAL A 90 12.93 6.78 5.86
C VAL A 90 12.52 8.17 6.37
N GLN A 91 12.61 8.42 7.67
CA GLN A 91 12.32 9.72 8.28
C GLN A 91 13.23 10.82 7.73
N ASP A 92 14.52 10.56 7.58
CA ASP A 92 15.50 11.53 7.05
C ASP A 92 15.24 11.84 5.58
N ARG A 93 14.90 10.83 4.78
CA ARG A 93 14.48 11.04 3.39
C ARG A 93 13.21 11.88 3.29
N LEU A 94 12.23 11.61 4.15
CA LEU A 94 11.00 12.41 4.21
C LEU A 94 11.30 13.85 4.63
N LYS A 95 12.16 14.04 5.63
CA LYS A 95 12.58 15.37 6.09
C LYS A 95 13.21 16.16 4.96
N ALA A 96 14.18 15.57 4.26
CA ALA A 96 14.83 16.20 3.12
C ALA A 96 13.82 16.55 2.01
N PHE A 97 12.84 15.68 1.75
CA PHE A 97 11.77 15.94 0.78
C PHE A 97 10.89 17.14 1.19
N VAL A 98 10.44 17.19 2.44
CA VAL A 98 9.58 18.27 2.96
C VAL A 98 10.33 19.62 2.98
N GLU A 99 11.62 19.60 3.35
CA GLU A 99 12.47 20.79 3.40
C GLU A 99 12.69 21.45 2.03
N THR A 100 12.45 20.74 0.92
CA THR A 100 12.48 21.35 -0.42
C THR A 100 11.36 22.36 -0.66
N GLY A 101 10.26 22.29 0.12
CA GLY A 101 9.03 23.03 -0.15
C GLY A 101 8.24 22.53 -1.37
N GLN A 102 8.75 21.54 -2.11
CA GLN A 102 8.10 20.95 -3.28
C GLN A 102 7.43 19.62 -2.91
N LEU A 103 6.27 19.72 -2.24
CA LEU A 103 5.59 18.57 -1.62
C LEU A 103 4.92 17.59 -2.61
N GLY A 104 4.91 17.90 -3.90
CA GLY A 104 4.40 17.00 -4.95
C GLY A 104 2.99 16.51 -4.65
N ILE A 105 2.82 15.19 -4.55
CA ILE A 105 1.53 14.55 -4.24
C ILE A 105 0.94 14.93 -2.87
N PHE A 106 1.75 15.49 -1.96
CA PHE A 106 1.27 15.97 -0.65
C PHE A 106 0.89 17.45 -0.65
N THR A 107 1.01 18.16 -1.77
CA THR A 107 0.62 19.57 -1.86
C THR A 107 -0.87 19.71 -1.50
N ASN A 108 -1.18 20.54 -0.50
CA ASN A 108 -2.54 20.76 0.02
C ASN A 108 -3.22 19.50 0.59
N ALA A 109 -2.47 18.47 0.97
CA ALA A 109 -3.05 17.30 1.62
C ALA A 109 -3.69 17.66 2.97
N TYR A 110 -4.82 17.03 3.31
CA TYR A 110 -5.60 17.35 4.51
C TYR A 110 -4.87 17.11 5.83
N PHE A 111 -3.88 16.23 5.85
CA PHE A 111 -3.04 16.03 7.03
C PHE A 111 -2.10 17.22 7.30
N LEU A 112 -1.81 18.06 6.29
CA LEU A 112 -0.99 19.25 6.50
C LEU A 112 -1.76 20.25 7.39
N GLY A 113 -1.13 20.65 8.50
CA GLY A 113 -1.74 21.57 9.47
C GLY A 113 -2.51 20.91 10.61
N GLY A 114 -2.47 19.57 10.73
CA GLY A 114 -2.96 18.85 11.92
C GLY A 114 -4.48 18.70 11.98
N HIS A 115 -5.09 18.21 10.90
CA HIS A 115 -6.52 17.95 10.87
C HIS A 115 -6.93 16.95 11.98
N PRO A 116 -7.97 17.25 12.78
CA PRO A 116 -8.25 16.52 14.03
C PRO A 116 -8.67 15.06 13.85
N ALA A 117 -9.07 14.66 12.64
CA ALA A 117 -9.37 13.26 12.33
C ALA A 117 -8.12 12.37 12.18
N TYR A 118 -6.92 12.94 12.06
CA TYR A 118 -5.67 12.19 12.06
C TYR A 118 -5.20 12.01 13.51
N TYR A 119 -5.52 10.86 14.09
CA TYR A 119 -5.26 10.57 15.51
C TYR A 119 -4.12 9.57 15.74
N LEU A 120 -3.50 9.06 14.67
CA LEU A 120 -2.37 8.13 14.81
C LEU A 120 -1.15 8.85 15.41
N PRO A 121 -0.46 8.23 16.39
CA PRO A 121 0.74 8.81 16.96
C PRO A 121 1.87 8.83 15.92
N PRO A 122 2.90 9.68 16.09
CA PRO A 122 4.02 9.79 15.14
C PRO A 122 4.69 8.47 14.78
N GLU A 123 4.74 7.51 15.70
CA GLU A 123 5.37 6.19 15.51
C GLU A 123 4.56 5.19 14.66
N VAL A 124 3.31 5.50 14.29
CA VAL A 124 2.40 4.64 13.49
C VAL A 124 2.20 5.24 12.10
#